data_AF-A0A8X6N1S6-F1
#
_entry.id   AF-A0A8X6N1S6-F1
#
_cell.length_a   1.000
_cell.length_b   1.000
_cell.length_c   1.000
_cell.angle_alpha   90.00
_cell.angle_beta   90.00
_cell.angle_gamma   90.00
#
_symmetry.space_group_name_H-M   'P 1'
#
loop_
_entity.id
_entity.type
_entity.pdbx_description
1 polymer ?
#
loop_
_entity_poly.entity_id
_entity_poly.type
_entity_poly.pdbx_seq_one_letter_code
_entity_poly.pdbx_strand_id
1 'polypeptide(L)'
;MGGGSRSKPNSFNFAIAFIDLWQGACLGEKDLFELLLSFRKHPIAFTVDIKQAFLNVELDDSDKNVTKFFWTDNPESFSESLEVLRFNRVLFGINSSPFLLSATIKYRLKKYSSLFPQTHELLNKFVYVDDVLGGQSAVASAYTISVECVQIFSEANMPLHKWATNSAELRELWEMNGFSIEISSNSIGQNMINYKVLGISCDTDRDVF
;
A
#
# COMPACT_ATOMS: atom_id res chain seq x y z
N MET A 1 34.41 -21.62 -23.16
CA MET A 1 33.90 -20.58 -24.09
C MET A 1 32.47 -20.96 -24.43
N GLY A 2 31.40 -20.20 -24.18
CA GLY A 2 31.28 -18.84 -23.69
C GLY A 2 30.10 -18.71 -22.72
N GLY A 3 30.29 -17.90 -21.69
CA GLY A 3 29.23 -17.50 -20.76
C GLY A 3 28.34 -16.47 -21.44
N GLY A 4 27.06 -16.81 -21.56
CA GLY A 4 26.00 -15.86 -21.92
C GLY A 4 25.72 -14.95 -20.73
N SER A 5 26.36 -13.78 -20.72
CA SER A 5 26.02 -12.65 -19.86
C SER A 5 24.57 -12.24 -20.11
N ARG A 6 23.64 -12.69 -19.25
CA ARG A 6 22.33 -12.06 -19.13
C ARG A 6 22.52 -10.70 -18.48
N SER A 7 22.43 -9.65 -19.30
CA SER A 7 22.32 -8.27 -18.84
C SER A 7 21.18 -8.16 -17.83
N LYS A 8 21.53 -7.84 -16.57
CA LYS A 8 20.53 -7.45 -15.57
C LYS A 8 19.84 -6.18 -16.09
N PRO A 9 18.50 -6.13 -16.15
CA PRO A 9 17.82 -4.86 -16.33
C PRO A 9 18.15 -3.98 -15.12
N ASN A 10 18.50 -2.73 -15.36
CA ASN A 10 18.68 -1.71 -14.33
C ASN A 10 17.31 -1.44 -13.65
N SER A 11 16.90 -2.30 -12.72
CA SER A 11 15.85 -2.00 -11.77
C SER A 11 16.54 -1.53 -10.49
N PHE A 12 16.31 -0.28 -10.10
CA PHE A 12 16.66 0.22 -8.77
C PHE A 12 15.80 -0.50 -7.72
N ASN A 13 16.15 -1.75 -7.43
CA ASN A 13 15.60 -2.51 -6.32
C ASN A 13 16.31 -2.04 -5.05
N PHE A 14 15.60 -1.33 -4.20
CA PHE A 14 16.09 -1.05 -2.85
C PHE A 14 15.79 -2.29 -2.00
N ALA A 15 16.82 -3.10 -1.76
CA ALA A 15 16.81 -4.08 -0.69
C ALA A 15 16.98 -3.33 0.64
N ILE A 16 16.20 -3.70 1.65
CA ILE A 16 16.30 -3.06 2.97
C ILE A 16 16.90 -4.08 3.93
N ALA A 17 18.03 -3.70 4.52
CA ALA A 17 18.68 -4.46 5.57
C ALA A 17 18.08 -4.05 6.92
N PHE A 18 17.43 -5.00 7.60
CA PHE A 18 17.04 -4.89 8.99
C PHE A 18 17.56 -6.12 9.71
N ILE A 19 18.73 -5.95 10.34
CA ILE A 19 19.28 -6.91 11.29
C ILE A 19 18.15 -7.46 12.17
N ASP A 20 17.87 -8.75 12.01
CA ASP A 20 16.93 -9.58 12.77
C ASP A 20 15.43 -9.34 12.59
N LEU A 21 14.96 -8.76 11.46
CA LEU A 21 13.52 -8.46 11.29
C LEU A 21 12.99 -7.67 12.50
N TRP A 22 13.77 -6.71 12.98
CA TRP A 22 13.47 -5.96 14.19
C TRP A 22 12.09 -5.32 14.11
N GLN A 23 11.27 -5.55 15.14
CA GLN A 23 9.85 -5.19 15.13
C GLN A 23 9.59 -3.68 15.15
N GLY A 24 10.63 -2.85 15.35
CA GLY A 24 10.45 -1.41 15.47
C GLY A 24 9.85 -1.01 16.81
N ALA A 25 9.94 0.28 17.16
CA ALA A 25 8.78 0.88 17.82
C ALA A 25 7.63 0.89 16.80
N CYS A 26 6.37 0.81 17.23
CA CYS A 26 5.18 0.94 16.37
C CYS A 26 5.15 2.32 15.68
N LEU A 27 6.01 2.53 14.68
CA LEU A 27 6.17 3.78 13.94
C LEU A 27 5.11 3.83 12.84
N GLY A 28 3.84 3.79 13.22
CA GLY A 28 2.75 3.76 12.24
C GLY A 28 1.36 3.57 12.82
N GLU A 29 1.21 2.98 14.00
CA GLU A 29 -0.07 2.96 14.69
C GLU A 29 -0.30 4.33 15.34
N LYS A 30 -0.62 5.31 14.50
CA LYS A 30 -1.54 6.35 14.96
C LYS A 30 -2.80 5.65 15.41
N ASP A 31 -3.44 6.19 16.43
CA ASP A 31 -4.75 5.73 16.81
C ASP A 31 -5.63 5.73 15.56
N LEU A 32 -6.08 4.54 15.16
CA LEU A 32 -6.99 4.33 14.04
C LEU A 32 -8.18 5.29 14.15
N PHE A 33 -8.59 5.59 15.38
CA PHE A 33 -9.62 6.58 15.68
C PHE A 33 -9.24 7.99 15.24
N GLU A 34 -8.03 8.49 15.53
CA GLU A 34 -7.58 9.82 15.08
C GLU A 34 -7.51 9.92 13.55
N LEU A 35 -7.10 8.82 12.91
CA LEU A 35 -7.02 8.71 11.47
C LEU A 35 -8.42 8.80 10.83
N LEU A 36 -9.37 8.02 11.34
CA LEU A 36 -10.77 8.03 10.89
C LEU A 36 -11.45 9.37 11.15
N LEU A 37 -11.21 10.00 12.31
CA LEU A 37 -11.74 11.33 12.63
C LEU A 37 -11.18 12.40 11.69
N SER A 38 -9.89 12.34 11.39
CA SER A 38 -9.25 13.31 10.50
C SER A 38 -9.71 13.13 9.06
N PHE A 39 -9.96 11.89 8.64
CA PHE A 39 -10.55 11.57 7.35
C PHE A 39 -11.95 12.19 7.19
N ARG A 40 -12.79 12.10 8.23
CA ARG A 40 -14.15 12.70 8.25
C ARG A 40 -14.20 14.22 8.19
N LYS A 41 -13.12 14.93 8.54
CA LYS A 41 -13.11 16.40 8.52
C LYS A 41 -13.20 16.98 7.11
N HIS A 42 -12.89 16.18 6.08
CA HIS A 42 -12.82 16.64 4.72
C HIS A 42 -14.11 16.33 3.96
N PRO A 43 -14.72 17.32 3.27
CA PRO A 43 -15.94 17.09 2.50
C PRO A 43 -15.71 16.13 1.32
N ILE A 44 -14.52 16.16 0.72
CA ILE A 44 -14.10 15.22 -0.31
C ILE A 44 -13.09 14.27 0.30
N ALA A 45 -13.47 13.01 0.44
CA ALA A 45 -12.67 11.97 1.06
C ALA A 45 -12.39 10.85 0.06
N PHE A 46 -11.20 10.27 0.13
CA PHE A 46 -10.81 9.15 -0.72
C PHE A 46 -9.90 8.14 -0.06
N THR A 47 -9.99 6.91 -0.51
CA THR A 47 -9.14 5.79 -0.10
C THR A 47 -8.53 5.13 -1.32
N VAL A 48 -7.34 4.55 -1.14
CA VAL A 48 -6.66 3.78 -2.17
C VAL A 48 -5.74 2.75 -1.53
N ASP A 49 -5.74 1.55 -2.11
CA ASP A 49 -4.91 0.43 -1.67
C ASP A 49 -3.58 0.38 -2.44
N ILE A 50 -2.48 0.08 -1.74
CA ILE A 50 -1.21 -0.28 -2.34
C ILE A 50 -1.26 -1.75 -2.77
N LYS A 51 -1.22 -2.00 -4.08
CA LYS A 51 -1.31 -3.36 -4.62
C LYS A 51 -0.12 -4.21 -4.14
N GLN A 52 -0.42 -5.28 -3.40
CA GLN A 52 0.57 -6.24 -2.89
C GLN A 52 1.70 -5.55 -2.12
N ALA A 53 1.36 -4.61 -1.22
CA ALA A 53 2.29 -3.70 -0.57
C ALA A 53 3.57 -4.38 -0.02
N PHE A 54 3.44 -5.45 0.76
CA PHE A 54 4.58 -6.17 1.34
C PHE A 54 5.46 -6.84 0.28
N LEU A 55 4.85 -7.40 -0.77
CA LEU A 55 5.61 -8.01 -1.85
C LEU A 55 6.44 -6.96 -2.61
N ASN A 56 6.06 -5.69 -2.61
CA ASN A 56 6.87 -4.65 -3.26
C ASN A 56 8.16 -4.30 -2.50
N VAL A 57 8.37 -4.84 -1.30
CA VAL A 57 9.58 -4.62 -0.49
C VAL A 57 10.50 -5.83 -0.59
N GLU A 58 11.69 -5.64 -1.16
CA GLU A 58 12.73 -6.68 -1.25
C GLU A 58 13.54 -6.76 0.05
N LEU A 59 13.79 -7.99 0.51
CA LEU A 59 14.67 -8.24 1.65
C LEU A 59 16.13 -8.11 1.22
N ASP A 60 16.98 -7.61 2.11
CA ASP A 60 18.42 -7.72 1.94
C ASP A 60 18.88 -9.19 1.96
N ASP A 61 19.94 -9.49 1.23
CA ASP A 61 20.48 -10.86 1.14
C ASP A 61 20.87 -11.42 2.52
N SER A 62 21.26 -10.56 3.47
CA SER A 62 21.53 -10.95 4.85
C SER A 62 20.28 -11.45 5.59
N ASP A 63 19.12 -10.83 5.36
CA ASP A 63 17.85 -11.13 6.05
C ASP A 63 17.06 -12.24 5.35
N LYS A 64 17.35 -12.57 4.09
CA LYS A 64 16.67 -13.67 3.38
C LYS A 64 16.82 -15.01 4.09
N ASN A 65 17.91 -15.23 4.83
CA ASN A 65 18.16 -16.49 5.52
C ASN A 65 17.19 -16.79 6.67
N VAL A 66 16.60 -15.76 7.30
CA VAL A 66 15.63 -15.94 8.40
C VAL A 66 14.21 -16.21 7.90
N THR A 67 14.01 -16.22 6.58
CA THR A 67 12.72 -16.47 5.92
C THR A 67 12.67 -17.82 5.18
N LYS A 68 13.53 -18.76 5.58
CA LYS A 68 13.56 -20.10 5.01
C LYS A 68 12.37 -20.93 5.48
N PHE A 69 11.87 -21.76 4.58
CA PHE A 69 10.85 -22.77 4.90
C PHE A 69 11.10 -24.04 4.11
N PHE A 70 10.58 -25.15 4.64
CA PHE A 70 10.62 -26.44 3.99
C PHE A 70 9.38 -26.61 3.09
N TRP A 71 9.59 -27.15 1.90
CA TRP A 71 8.54 -27.47 0.93
C TRP A 71 8.67 -28.92 0.46
N THR A 72 7.56 -29.57 0.15
CA THR A 72 7.55 -30.89 -0.47
C THR A 72 6.28 -31.04 -1.31
N ASP A 73 6.40 -31.66 -2.48
CA ASP A 73 5.24 -32.03 -3.31
C ASP A 73 4.64 -33.38 -2.88
N ASN A 74 5.30 -34.11 -1.97
CA ASN A 74 4.84 -35.41 -1.46
C ASN A 74 4.86 -35.45 0.08
N PRO A 75 3.75 -35.09 0.74
CA PRO A 75 3.67 -35.06 2.20
C PRO A 75 3.82 -36.43 2.87
N GLU A 76 3.61 -37.54 2.14
CA GLU A 76 3.78 -38.90 2.69
C GLU A 76 5.25 -39.37 2.67
N SER A 77 6.10 -38.76 1.83
CA SER A 77 7.54 -39.04 1.77
C SER A 77 8.34 -37.74 1.92
N PHE A 78 8.19 -37.14 3.11
CA PHE A 78 8.79 -35.86 3.46
C PHE A 78 10.32 -35.85 3.30
N SER A 79 11.01 -36.98 3.51
CA SER A 79 12.49 -37.06 3.43
C SER A 79 13.04 -37.12 2.00
N GLU A 80 12.26 -37.60 1.02
CA GLU A 80 12.74 -37.87 -0.34
C GLU A 80 12.56 -36.70 -1.29
N SER A 81 11.72 -35.73 -0.94
CA SER A 81 11.34 -34.60 -1.79
C SER A 81 11.35 -33.25 -1.04
N LEU A 82 12.15 -33.16 0.03
CA LEU A 82 12.26 -31.95 0.83
C LEU A 82 13.10 -30.88 0.14
N GLU A 83 12.48 -29.76 -0.18
CA GLU A 83 13.14 -28.56 -0.68
C GLU A 83 13.22 -27.49 0.40
N VAL A 84 14.32 -26.74 0.42
CA VAL A 84 14.47 -25.54 1.27
C VAL A 84 14.31 -24.31 0.39
N LEU A 85 13.21 -23.61 0.58
CA LEU A 85 12.91 -22.36 -0.12
C LEU A 85 13.12 -21.18 0.83
N ARG A 86 13.21 -19.97 0.28
CA ARG A 86 13.32 -18.72 1.04
C ARG A 86 12.53 -17.61 0.38
N PHE A 87 12.00 -16.70 1.17
CA PHE A 87 11.38 -15.50 0.62
C PHE A 87 12.45 -14.48 0.21
N ASN A 88 12.18 -13.78 -0.90
CA ASN A 88 13.00 -12.67 -1.36
C ASN A 88 12.39 -11.30 -0.98
N ARG A 89 11.15 -11.30 -0.49
CA ARG A 89 10.33 -10.11 -0.23
C ARG A 89 9.70 -10.22 1.15
N VAL A 90 9.28 -9.10 1.71
CA VAL A 90 8.58 -9.06 2.99
C VAL A 90 7.29 -9.88 2.89
N LEU A 91 7.10 -10.83 3.80
CA LEU A 91 5.98 -11.76 3.80
C LEU A 91 4.85 -11.29 4.72
N PHE A 92 3.62 -11.71 4.43
CA PHE A 92 2.51 -11.53 5.35
C PHE A 92 2.67 -12.44 6.58
N GLY A 93 2.22 -11.97 7.74
CA GLY A 93 2.16 -12.80 8.96
C GLY A 93 3.42 -12.81 9.83
N ILE A 94 4.50 -12.10 9.45
CA ILE A 94 5.57 -11.79 10.40
C ILE A 94 5.28 -10.46 11.08
N ASN A 95 5.54 -10.43 12.38
CA ASN A 95 5.24 -9.29 13.26
C ASN A 95 5.92 -7.98 12.82
N SER A 96 7.05 -8.04 12.13
CA SER A 96 7.81 -6.88 11.67
C SER A 96 7.35 -6.34 10.32
N SER A 97 6.55 -7.08 9.54
CA SER A 97 6.14 -6.66 8.20
C SER A 97 5.47 -5.29 8.14
N PRO A 98 4.49 -4.95 9.01
CA PRO A 98 3.86 -3.63 8.99
C PRO A 98 4.86 -2.49 9.22
N PHE A 99 5.83 -2.71 10.12
CA PHE A 99 6.90 -1.77 10.40
C PHE A 99 7.81 -1.60 9.18
N LEU A 100 8.27 -2.71 8.59
CA LEU A 100 9.14 -2.71 7.41
C LEU A 100 8.50 -1.95 6.24
N LEU A 101 7.23 -2.24 5.96
CA LEU A 101 6.46 -1.54 4.92
C LEU A 101 6.36 -0.04 5.21
N SER A 102 5.94 0.32 6.42
CA SER A 102 5.77 1.72 6.84
C SER A 102 7.09 2.51 6.78
N ALA A 103 8.19 1.91 7.25
CA ALA A 103 9.51 2.52 7.21
C ALA A 103 10.00 2.73 5.77
N THR A 104 9.74 1.75 4.89
CA THR A 104 10.05 1.82 3.46
C THR A 104 9.32 3.00 2.81
N ILE A 105 8.00 3.06 2.99
CA ILE A 105 7.16 4.13 2.42
C ILE A 105 7.67 5.49 2.91
N LYS A 106 7.84 5.67 4.23
CA LYS A 106 8.36 6.93 4.81
C LYS A 106 9.73 7.32 4.26
N TYR A 107 10.63 6.36 4.10
CA TYR A 107 11.95 6.61 3.51
C TYR A 107 11.84 7.12 2.07
N ARG A 108 10.99 6.50 1.24
CA ARG A 108 10.77 6.91 -0.16
C ARG A 108 10.11 8.29 -0.25
N LEU A 109 9.19 8.60 0.66
CA LEU A 109 8.47 9.88 0.70
C LEU A 109 9.38 11.08 0.94
N LYS A 110 10.50 10.92 1.67
CA LYS A 110 11.43 12.04 1.98
C LYS A 110 11.88 12.82 0.74
N LYS A 111 12.07 12.14 -0.39
CA LYS A 111 12.46 12.74 -1.68
C LYS A 111 11.45 13.78 -2.19
N TYR A 112 10.17 13.62 -1.87
CA TYR A 112 9.07 14.45 -2.40
C TYR A 112 8.66 15.58 -1.47
N SER A 113 9.28 15.71 -0.30
CA SER A 113 8.98 16.76 0.67
C SER A 113 9.06 18.19 0.08
N SER A 114 9.97 18.42 -0.86
CA SER A 114 10.11 19.71 -1.56
C SER A 114 9.31 19.81 -2.86
N LEU A 115 9.00 18.69 -3.51
CA LEU A 115 8.31 18.66 -4.82
C LEU A 115 6.79 18.72 -4.64
N PHE A 116 6.27 17.94 -3.69
CA PHE A 116 4.84 17.79 -3.41
C PHE A 116 4.60 17.94 -1.90
N PRO A 117 4.79 19.15 -1.33
CA PRO A 117 4.77 19.33 0.13
C PRO A 117 3.43 18.94 0.75
N GLN A 118 2.31 19.26 0.08
CA GLN A 118 0.96 18.91 0.55
C GLN A 118 0.71 17.41 0.52
N THR A 119 1.01 16.74 -0.59
CA THR A 119 0.87 15.28 -0.72
C THR A 119 1.82 14.54 0.22
N HIS A 120 3.05 15.02 0.38
CA HIS A 120 4.00 14.47 1.36
C HIS A 120 3.47 14.56 2.79
N GLU A 121 2.89 15.70 3.18
CA GLU A 121 2.29 15.86 4.51
C GLU A 121 1.09 14.93 4.69
N LEU A 122 0.22 14.82 3.68
CA LEU A 122 -0.92 13.92 3.69
C LEU A 122 -0.47 12.46 3.83
N LEU A 123 0.48 12.00 3.02
CA LEU A 123 0.96 10.62 3.06
C LEU A 123 1.68 10.28 4.37
N ASN A 124 2.41 11.22 4.97
CA ASN A 124 2.96 11.01 6.30
C ASN A 124 1.88 10.93 7.38
N LYS A 125 0.71 11.53 7.13
CA LYS A 125 -0.38 11.58 8.09
C LYS A 125 -1.35 10.42 7.97
N PHE A 126 -1.63 9.96 6.76
CA PHE A 126 -2.80 9.16 6.42
C PHE A 126 -2.51 7.81 5.72
N VAL A 127 -1.25 7.37 5.69
CA VAL A 127 -0.91 5.99 5.30
C VAL A 127 -1.04 5.07 6.51
N TYR A 128 -1.84 4.01 6.37
CA TYR A 128 -2.03 2.95 7.36
C TYR A 128 -1.75 1.59 6.71
N VAL A 129 -0.60 1.00 7.01
CA VAL A 129 -0.16 -0.28 6.45
C VAL A 129 -0.17 -0.25 4.91
N ASP A 130 -1.14 -0.89 4.26
CA ASP A 130 -1.35 -0.98 2.81
C ASP A 130 -2.41 0.00 2.29
N ASP A 131 -3.16 0.65 3.19
CA ASP A 131 -4.18 1.63 2.86
C ASP A 131 -3.63 3.06 2.92
N VAL A 132 -4.03 3.87 1.94
CA VAL A 132 -3.79 5.31 1.92
C VAL A 132 -5.14 6.01 1.97
N LEU A 133 -5.32 6.81 3.01
CA LEU A 133 -6.48 7.67 3.16
C LEU A 133 -6.11 9.10 2.74
N GLY A 134 -7.08 9.82 2.21
CA GLY A 134 -6.91 11.21 1.83
C GLY A 134 -8.21 11.98 1.95
N GLY A 135 -8.08 13.29 2.12
CA GLY A 135 -9.22 14.18 2.18
C GLY A 135 -8.84 15.60 1.83
N GLN A 136 -9.73 16.30 1.13
CA GLN A 136 -9.58 17.70 0.73
C GLN A 136 -10.90 18.46 0.77
N SER A 137 -10.79 19.79 0.78
CA SER A 137 -11.95 20.68 0.77
C SER A 137 -12.57 20.87 -0.62
N ALA A 138 -11.86 20.51 -1.69
CA ALA A 138 -12.27 20.72 -3.08
C ALA A 138 -11.86 19.54 -3.97
N VAL A 139 -12.69 19.25 -4.98
CA VAL A 139 -12.48 18.16 -5.95
C VAL A 139 -11.20 18.36 -6.75
N ALA A 140 -10.92 19.59 -7.19
CA ALA A 140 -9.69 19.91 -7.93
C ALA A 140 -8.43 19.57 -7.12
N SER A 141 -8.39 19.96 -5.84
CA SER A 141 -7.28 19.64 -4.94
C SER A 141 -7.17 18.14 -4.67
N ALA A 142 -8.30 17.44 -4.47
CA ALA A 142 -8.31 15.99 -4.30
C ALA A 142 -7.75 15.27 -5.54
N TYR A 143 -8.14 15.73 -6.74
CA TYR A 143 -7.65 15.18 -8.00
C TYR A 143 -6.14 15.40 -8.17
N THR A 144 -5.64 16.62 -7.91
CA THR A 144 -4.19 16.91 -7.95
C THR A 144 -3.40 15.98 -7.03
N ILE A 145 -3.84 15.83 -5.77
CA ILE A 145 -3.19 14.92 -4.82
C ILE A 145 -3.25 13.48 -5.31
N SER A 146 -4.36 13.06 -5.92
CA SER A 146 -4.49 11.70 -6.47
C SER A 146 -3.45 11.42 -7.54
N VAL A 147 -3.25 12.37 -8.46
CA VAL A 147 -2.23 12.27 -9.53
C VAL A 147 -0.82 12.25 -8.93
N GLU A 148 -0.53 13.12 -7.97
CA GLU A 148 0.77 13.15 -7.27
C GLU A 148 1.04 11.83 -6.52
N CYS A 149 0.03 11.27 -5.87
CA CYS A 149 0.12 9.94 -5.25
C CYS A 149 0.48 8.87 -6.28
N VAL A 150 -0.24 8.80 -7.42
CA VAL A 150 0.08 7.84 -8.49
C VAL A 150 1.53 7.99 -8.95
N GLN A 151 2.01 9.23 -9.14
CA GLN A 151 3.40 9.48 -9.53
C GLN A 151 4.40 8.98 -8.48
N ILE A 152 4.23 9.39 -7.22
CA ILE A 152 5.12 9.02 -6.10
C ILE A 152 5.24 7.51 -5.96
N PHE A 153 4.09 6.82 -5.96
CA PHE A 153 4.00 5.39 -5.74
C PHE A 153 4.44 4.58 -6.97
N SER A 154 4.24 5.09 -8.19
CA SER A 154 4.78 4.52 -9.42
C SER A 154 6.32 4.56 -9.43
N GLU A 155 6.93 5.70 -9.07
CA GLU A 155 8.39 5.82 -8.90
C GLU A 155 8.91 4.92 -7.76
N ALA A 156 8.06 4.54 -6.81
CA ALA A 156 8.38 3.59 -5.75
C ALA A 156 8.21 2.11 -6.15
N ASN A 157 7.76 1.80 -7.37
CA ASN A 157 7.32 0.46 -7.80
C ASN A 157 6.24 -0.14 -6.90
N MET A 158 5.35 0.72 -6.35
CA MET A 158 4.29 0.35 -5.44
C MET A 158 2.93 0.78 -6.02
N PRO A 159 2.42 0.13 -7.08
CA PRO A 159 1.25 0.60 -7.80
C PRO A 159 0.02 0.70 -6.91
N LEU A 160 -0.71 1.80 -7.06
CA LEU A 160 -1.97 2.08 -6.36
C LEU A 160 -3.17 1.51 -7.14
N HIS A 161 -4.15 0.96 -6.43
CA HIS A 161 -5.36 0.40 -7.02
C HIS A 161 -6.56 0.56 -6.07
N LYS A 162 -7.76 0.17 -6.54
CA LYS A 162 -9.02 0.28 -5.78
C LYS A 162 -9.25 1.69 -5.26
N TRP A 163 -9.11 2.66 -6.15
CA TRP A 163 -9.39 4.06 -5.86
C TRP A 163 -10.85 4.23 -5.54
N ALA A 164 -11.13 4.98 -4.48
CA ALA A 164 -12.46 5.01 -3.95
C ALA A 164 -12.71 6.39 -3.28
N THR A 165 -13.84 7.05 -3.57
CA THR A 165 -14.22 8.37 -3.02
C THR A 165 -15.74 8.53 -2.80
N ASN A 166 -16.09 9.40 -1.84
CA ASN A 166 -17.46 9.86 -1.60
C ASN A 166 -17.97 10.87 -2.63
N SER A 167 -17.11 11.48 -3.45
CA SER A 167 -17.48 12.49 -4.44
C SER A 167 -17.71 11.88 -5.82
N ALA A 168 -18.93 12.00 -6.34
CA ALA A 168 -19.25 11.56 -7.71
C ALA A 168 -18.42 12.32 -8.77
N GLU A 169 -18.25 13.63 -8.59
CA GLU A 169 -17.43 14.47 -9.48
C GLU A 169 -15.97 14.00 -9.53
N LEU A 170 -15.37 13.68 -8.38
CA LEU A 170 -14.00 13.16 -8.34
C LEU A 170 -13.89 11.78 -9.00
N ARG A 171 -14.90 10.92 -8.79
CA ARG A 171 -14.95 9.59 -9.37
C ARG A 171 -15.01 9.65 -10.90
N GLU A 172 -15.86 10.50 -11.47
CA GLU A 172 -15.96 10.70 -12.92
C GLU A 172 -14.61 11.19 -13.50
N LEU A 173 -13.95 12.13 -12.83
CA LEU A 173 -12.62 12.59 -13.24
C LEU A 173 -11.58 11.46 -13.26
N TRP A 174 -11.60 10.59 -12.25
CA TRP A 174 -10.72 9.42 -12.22
C TRP A 174 -11.02 8.41 -13.32
N GLU A 175 -12.30 8.14 -13.62
CA GLU A 175 -12.72 7.25 -14.71
C GLU A 175 -12.21 7.77 -16.06
N MET A 176 -12.39 9.06 -16.32
CA MET A 176 -11.92 9.71 -17.55
C MET A 176 -10.40 9.66 -17.71
N ASN A 177 -9.66 9.60 -16.59
CA ASN A 177 -8.19 9.60 -16.58
C ASN A 177 -7.59 8.21 -16.30
N GLY A 178 -8.39 7.14 -16.34
CA GLY A 178 -7.91 5.75 -16.32
C GLY A 178 -7.46 5.24 -14.95
N PHE A 179 -7.95 5.80 -13.85
CA PHE A 179 -7.68 5.30 -12.51
C PHE A 179 -8.36 3.95 -12.28
N SER A 180 -7.72 3.06 -11.50
CA SER A 180 -8.28 1.75 -11.14
C SER A 180 -9.26 1.88 -9.98
N ILE A 181 -10.52 2.19 -10.28
CA ILE A 181 -11.56 2.46 -9.27
C ILE A 181 -12.13 1.16 -8.69
N GLU A 182 -12.42 1.17 -7.39
CA GLU A 182 -13.16 0.09 -6.74
C GLU A 182 -14.66 0.23 -7.05
N ILE A 183 -15.20 -0.69 -7.85
CA ILE A 183 -16.65 -0.79 -8.06
C ILE A 183 -17.20 -1.61 -6.91
N SER A 184 -17.82 -0.95 -5.93
CA SER A 184 -18.58 -1.64 -4.88
C SER A 184 -19.76 -2.37 -5.52
N SER A 185 -19.61 -3.67 -5.78
CA SER A 185 -20.67 -4.56 -6.25
C SER A 185 -21.64 -4.89 -5.12
N ASN A 186 -22.33 -3.89 -4.57
CA ASN A 186 -23.44 -4.08 -3.64
C ASN A 186 -24.40 -2.89 -3.68
N SER A 187 -25.25 -2.85 -4.71
CA SER A 187 -26.64 -2.35 -4.63
C SER A 187 -27.31 -2.39 -6.00
N ILE A 188 -27.80 -3.57 -6.40
CA ILE A 188 -29.00 -3.62 -7.25
C ILE A 188 -30.14 -3.17 -6.33
N GLY A 189 -30.53 -1.90 -6.47
CA GLY A 189 -31.67 -1.31 -5.77
C GLY A 189 -31.30 -0.50 -4.52
N GLN A 190 -31.54 0.80 -4.62
CA GLN A 190 -31.41 1.87 -3.60
C GLN A 190 -30.02 2.54 -3.50
N ASN A 191 -30.09 3.88 -3.53
CA ASN A 191 -29.05 4.91 -3.64
C ASN A 191 -27.96 4.94 -2.52
N MET A 192 -27.58 3.84 -1.90
CA MET A 192 -26.51 3.83 -0.90
C MET A 192 -25.21 3.26 -1.48
N ILE A 193 -24.27 4.13 -1.80
CA ILE A 193 -22.88 3.73 -2.06
C ILE A 193 -22.24 3.46 -0.70
N ASN A 194 -22.33 2.21 -0.23
CA ASN A 194 -21.60 1.79 0.99
C ASN A 194 -20.10 1.74 0.68
N TYR A 195 -19.36 2.72 1.19
CA TYR A 195 -17.90 2.75 1.13
C TYR A 195 -17.32 1.76 2.14
N LYS A 196 -16.21 1.09 1.85
CA LYS A 196 -15.46 0.37 2.89
C LYS A 196 -14.17 1.13 3.16
N VAL A 197 -13.95 1.51 4.41
CA VAL A 197 -12.71 2.16 4.88
C VAL A 197 -12.11 1.25 5.93
N LEU A 198 -10.93 0.69 5.67
CA LEU A 198 -10.19 -0.18 6.60
C LEU A 198 -11.03 -1.40 7.09
N GLY A 199 -11.86 -1.96 6.20
CA GLY A 199 -12.74 -3.10 6.51
C GLY A 199 -14.07 -2.76 7.19
N ILE A 200 -14.34 -1.48 7.46
CA ILE A 200 -15.58 -1.00 8.07
C ILE A 200 -16.46 -0.34 6.99
N SER A 201 -17.75 -0.66 6.98
CA SER A 201 -18.72 -0.02 6.08
C SER A 201 -18.97 1.42 6.53
N CYS A 202 -18.68 2.39 5.67
CA CYS A 202 -18.94 3.80 5.88
C CYS A 202 -20.14 4.22 5.02
N ASP A 203 -21.21 4.65 5.67
CA ASP A 203 -22.34 5.30 5.03
C ASP A 203 -22.02 6.80 4.87
N THR A 204 -21.80 7.24 3.64
CA THR A 204 -21.43 8.63 3.31
C THR A 204 -22.56 9.62 3.48
N ASP A 205 -23.82 9.17 3.49
CA ASP A 205 -24.99 10.02 3.63
C ASP A 205 -25.35 10.24 5.11
N ARG A 206 -25.02 9.27 5.97
CA ARG A 206 -25.36 9.29 7.40
C ARG A 206 -24.18 9.56 8.32
N ASP A 207 -22.95 9.53 7.80
CA ASP A 207 -21.71 9.67 8.58
C ASP A 207 -21.58 8.63 9.72
N VAL A 208 -21.99 7.39 9.44
CA VAL A 208 -21.97 6.27 10.40
C VAL A 208 -21.04 5.14 9.91
N PHE A 209 -20.36 4.50 10.85
CA PHE A 209 -19.53 3.28 10.67
C PHE A 209 -20.30 2.04 11.11
#